data_AF-A0A521JN65-F1
#
_entry.id   AF-A0A521JN65-F1
#
_cell.length_a   1.000
_cell.length_b   1.000
_cell.length_c   1.000
_cell.angle_alpha   90.00
_cell.angle_beta   90.00
_cell.angle_gamma   90.00
#
_symmetry.space_group_name_H-M   'P 1'
#
loop_
_entity.id
_entity.type
_entity.pdbx_description
1 polymer ?
#
loop_
_entity_poly.entity_id
_entity_poly.type
_entity_poly.pdbx_seq_one_letter_code
_entity_poly.pdbx_strand_id
1 'polypeptide(L)'
;MFNNQRNGSFSYAGIPYEDINWYDIAGQPFGIASYFNAIVFGDANNIVDTKGAFAVGRDFVSPRGLTLAFGNDGNLAGIGYSPDFVRFLVGRNVAMQGPLVVVGHVVAGGNFRAASGSTYMIGKSGLADQVDELKALYQAQGGSQYWTPSDRGTHYAISSYDVPRYIPATRINADLARFFSDAKKSIEFYHECITNLSANGTVTDHFHEKILRGNDPVQNVFIIDARPNGILNKELRFEIPEGSVAIVMFRTGNNAHLQYGLWGSEHLANRTLYVFEDARNIYMEVPAAIWGSILAPNAMFHGHQTGGHVSGNVALGSFAVNAQSGFEFHLYPFVGGVKCEEIAPAPPEIPAPTPRPMPTPPPAPVPAPAPTPRPTPPPPVPVPAKPPVPAPRPMPPTPVPVPPRPITPTPRPMPPAPPPKVQ
;
A
#
# COMPACT_ATOMS: atom_id res chain seq x y z
N MET A 1 1.79 19.89 0.62
CA MET A 1 0.66 19.69 1.55
C MET A 1 -0.23 18.61 0.98
N PHE A 2 -0.19 17.40 1.54
CA PHE A 2 -1.08 16.30 1.13
C PHE A 2 -2.49 16.53 1.70
N ASN A 3 -3.21 17.49 1.11
CA ASN A 3 -4.58 17.79 1.48
C ASN A 3 -5.53 17.10 0.50
N ASN A 4 -5.52 15.77 0.48
CA ASN A 4 -6.51 14.95 -0.22
C ASN A 4 -7.39 14.20 0.78
N GLN A 5 -7.99 14.96 1.72
CA GLN A 5 -9.15 14.49 2.49
C GLN A 5 -10.45 14.97 1.85
N ARG A 6 -10.83 14.42 0.68
CA ARG A 6 -12.22 14.46 0.21
C ARG A 6 -12.54 13.15 -0.52
N ASN A 7 -13.56 12.44 -0.03
CA ASN A 7 -14.20 11.23 -0.57
C ASN A 7 -13.63 9.83 -0.21
N GLY A 8 -13.37 9.56 1.07
CA GLY A 8 -13.75 8.29 1.69
C GLY A 8 -13.09 6.98 1.23
N SER A 9 -12.01 7.01 0.47
CA SER A 9 -11.18 5.83 0.18
C SER A 9 -9.72 6.22 0.16
N PHE A 10 -9.10 6.29 1.34
CA PHE A 10 -7.64 6.36 1.41
C PHE A 10 -7.06 5.07 0.85
N SER A 11 -6.16 5.20 -0.13
CA SER A 11 -5.23 4.14 -0.45
C SER A 11 -4.05 4.30 0.49
N TYR A 12 -3.95 3.43 1.51
CA TYR A 12 -2.91 3.52 2.55
C TYR A 12 -1.60 2.81 2.15
N ALA A 13 -1.55 2.18 0.97
CA ALA A 13 -0.41 1.37 0.54
C ALA A 13 0.28 2.00 -0.68
N GLY A 14 1.52 2.44 -0.51
CA GLY A 14 2.41 2.96 -1.55
C GLY A 14 2.64 4.47 -1.50
N ILE A 15 3.57 4.92 -2.35
CA ILE A 15 3.93 6.34 -2.52
C ILE A 15 3.87 6.71 -4.00
N PRO A 16 3.59 7.97 -4.38
CA PRO A 16 3.56 8.39 -5.77
C PRO A 16 4.91 8.14 -6.48
N TYR A 17 4.89 7.60 -7.71
CA TYR A 17 6.12 7.41 -8.49
C TYR A 17 6.81 8.73 -8.89
N GLU A 18 6.06 9.83 -8.88
CA GLU A 18 6.53 11.19 -9.16
C GLU A 18 7.20 11.87 -7.95
N ASP A 19 7.02 11.34 -6.74
CA ASP A 19 7.56 11.91 -5.49
C ASP A 19 8.10 10.80 -4.57
N ILE A 20 9.22 10.20 -4.98
CA ILE A 20 9.96 9.23 -4.18
C ILE A 20 11.00 9.97 -3.33
N ASN A 21 10.52 10.73 -2.34
CA ASN A 21 11.34 11.42 -1.34
C ASN A 21 10.89 11.03 0.06
N TRP A 22 11.82 11.02 1.03
CA TRP A 22 11.45 10.79 2.42
C TRP A 22 10.82 12.04 3.05
N TYR A 23 9.74 11.83 3.80
CA TYR A 23 9.15 12.84 4.66
C TYR A 23 8.82 12.25 6.03
N ASP A 24 9.14 13.01 7.08
CA ASP A 24 8.70 12.68 8.43
C ASP A 24 7.23 13.01 8.61
N ILE A 25 6.54 12.16 9.37
CA ILE A 25 5.19 12.42 9.85
C ILE A 25 5.29 12.51 11.37
N ALA A 26 4.78 13.59 11.96
CA ALA A 26 4.89 13.82 13.39
C ALA A 26 4.25 12.68 14.19
N GLY A 27 5.00 12.12 15.15
CA GLY A 27 4.57 10.99 15.97
C GLY A 27 4.43 9.67 15.22
N GLN A 28 4.91 9.57 13.98
CA GLN A 28 4.89 8.35 13.17
C GLN A 28 6.33 7.84 13.00
N PRO A 29 6.74 6.81 13.76
CA PRO A 29 8.10 6.27 13.69
C PRO A 29 8.52 5.78 12.30
N PHE A 30 7.54 5.47 11.44
CA PHE A 30 7.78 5.02 10.08
C PHE A 30 7.80 6.15 9.04
N GLY A 31 7.61 7.43 9.43
CA GLY A 31 7.45 8.54 8.48
C GLY A 31 6.45 8.20 7.38
N ILE A 32 6.73 8.58 6.13
CA ILE A 32 5.94 8.14 4.97
C ILE A 32 6.00 6.64 4.69
N ALA A 33 6.95 5.89 5.27
CA ALA A 33 6.93 4.44 5.17
C ALA A 33 5.82 3.79 6.02
N SER A 34 5.03 4.56 6.76
CA SER A 34 3.72 4.08 7.25
C SER A 34 2.79 3.68 6.11
N TYR A 35 3.00 4.22 4.90
CA TYR A 35 2.30 3.81 3.69
C TYR A 35 2.91 2.56 3.03
N PHE A 36 4.05 2.06 3.50
CA PHE A 36 4.52 0.72 3.18
C PHE A 36 4.07 -0.26 4.26
N ASN A 37 3.86 -1.52 3.90
CA ASN A 37 3.72 -2.59 4.89
C ASN A 37 5.06 -2.90 5.55
N ALA A 38 6.13 -2.93 4.76
CA ALA A 38 7.47 -3.20 5.23
C ALA A 38 8.51 -2.37 4.44
N ILE A 39 9.49 -1.85 5.17
CA ILE A 39 10.70 -1.23 4.65
C ILE A 39 11.91 -1.96 5.22
N VAL A 40 12.78 -2.46 4.34
CA VAL A 40 14.02 -3.14 4.68
C VAL A 40 15.17 -2.31 4.15
N PHE A 41 16.12 -1.88 4.97
CA PHE A 41 17.20 -1.00 4.53
C PHE A 41 18.31 -1.73 3.77
N GLY A 42 18.56 -2.98 4.16
CA GLY A 42 19.54 -3.87 3.57
C GLY A 42 18.96 -4.72 2.45
N ASP A 43 19.50 -5.93 2.34
CA ASP A 43 19.01 -6.93 1.40
C ASP A 43 17.79 -7.64 1.99
N ALA A 44 16.86 -8.03 1.12
CA ALA A 44 15.71 -8.84 1.48
C ALA A 44 15.61 -10.06 0.57
N ASN A 45 15.19 -11.20 1.12
CA ASN A 45 14.88 -12.36 0.28
C ASN A 45 13.49 -12.94 0.51
N ASN A 46 12.99 -13.54 -0.56
CA ASN A 46 12.05 -14.63 -0.56
C ASN A 46 10.82 -14.48 0.35
N ILE A 47 9.88 -13.62 0.00
CA ILE A 47 8.56 -13.55 0.67
C ILE A 47 7.46 -14.06 -0.27
N VAL A 48 6.38 -14.65 0.29
CA VAL A 48 5.24 -15.14 -0.52
C VAL A 48 4.34 -13.99 -0.90
N ASP A 49 3.90 -13.25 0.12
CA ASP A 49 2.85 -12.26 -0.02
C ASP A 49 3.08 -11.11 0.95
N THR A 50 2.73 -9.92 0.47
CA THR A 50 2.66 -8.70 1.25
C THR A 50 1.33 -8.05 0.93
N LYS A 51 0.43 -8.01 1.92
CA LYS A 51 -0.92 -7.48 1.70
C LYS A 51 -0.90 -5.99 1.36
N GLY A 52 0.14 -5.26 1.79
CA GLY A 52 0.42 -3.87 1.41
C GLY A 52 1.65 -3.70 0.50
N ALA A 53 2.24 -2.50 0.52
CA ALA A 53 3.43 -2.17 -0.27
C ALA A 53 4.74 -2.62 0.41
N PHE A 54 5.80 -2.89 -0.35
CA PHE A 54 7.08 -3.36 0.16
C PHE A 54 8.27 -2.61 -0.44
N ALA A 55 9.18 -2.15 0.42
CA ALA A 55 10.37 -1.41 0.03
C ALA A 55 11.65 -2.12 0.51
N VAL A 56 12.65 -2.25 -0.37
CA VAL A 56 13.95 -2.90 -0.08
C VAL A 56 15.08 -1.98 -0.53
N GLY A 57 15.95 -1.57 0.38
CA GLY A 57 16.98 -0.55 0.14
C GLY A 57 18.14 -1.02 -0.72
N ARG A 58 18.42 -2.33 -0.73
CA ARG A 58 19.45 -2.94 -1.56
C ARG A 58 18.84 -3.93 -2.55
N ASP A 59 19.26 -5.19 -2.50
CA ASP A 59 18.85 -6.21 -3.47
C ASP A 59 17.68 -7.04 -2.93
N PHE A 60 16.72 -7.35 -3.81
CA PHE A 60 15.67 -8.32 -3.54
C PHE A 60 15.85 -9.59 -4.38
N VAL A 61 15.92 -10.74 -3.73
CA VAL A 61 16.12 -12.04 -4.38
C VAL A 61 15.02 -13.02 -3.99
N SER A 62 14.41 -13.70 -4.98
CA SER A 62 13.42 -14.74 -4.69
C SER A 62 13.51 -15.92 -5.68
N PRO A 63 13.59 -17.18 -5.21
CA PRO A 63 13.47 -18.35 -6.08
C PRO A 63 12.03 -18.62 -6.54
N ARG A 64 11.04 -17.80 -6.13
CA ARG A 64 9.62 -17.97 -6.43
C ARG A 64 8.95 -16.66 -6.83
N GLY A 65 7.66 -16.73 -7.13
CA GLY A 65 6.84 -15.55 -7.40
C GLY A 65 6.56 -14.76 -6.11
N LEU A 66 6.13 -13.52 -6.28
CA LEU A 66 5.72 -12.64 -5.20
C LEU A 66 4.46 -11.89 -5.61
N THR A 67 3.51 -11.82 -4.69
CA THR A 67 2.30 -11.03 -4.79
C THR A 67 2.36 -9.86 -3.82
N LEU A 68 1.99 -8.66 -4.26
CA LEU A 68 1.97 -7.46 -3.42
C LEU A 68 0.67 -6.66 -3.57
N ALA A 69 0.25 -6.07 -2.46
CA ALA A 69 -0.81 -5.07 -2.37
C ALA A 69 -2.21 -5.53 -2.78
N PHE A 70 -2.55 -6.80 -2.51
CA PHE A 70 -3.91 -7.32 -2.71
C PHE A 70 -4.84 -7.07 -1.52
N GLY A 71 -4.33 -6.48 -0.44
CA GLY A 71 -5.09 -6.23 0.78
C GLY A 71 -5.31 -7.50 1.59
N ASN A 72 -5.76 -7.31 2.83
CA ASN A 72 -6.00 -8.43 3.73
C ASN A 72 -7.10 -9.32 3.11
N ASP A 73 -6.86 -10.62 3.07
CA ASP A 73 -7.74 -11.62 2.46
C ASP A 73 -8.11 -11.34 0.98
N GLY A 74 -7.25 -10.61 0.25
CA GLY A 74 -7.53 -10.21 -1.13
C GLY A 74 -8.57 -9.10 -1.26
N ASN A 75 -8.96 -8.49 -0.15
CA ASN A 75 -9.89 -7.37 -0.14
C ASN A 75 -9.14 -6.07 -0.45
N LEU A 76 -9.40 -5.53 -1.64
CA LEU A 76 -8.81 -4.27 -2.09
C LEU A 76 -9.39 -3.03 -1.39
N ALA A 77 -10.35 -3.16 -0.47
CA ALA A 77 -10.86 -2.04 0.30
C ALA A 77 -9.72 -1.32 1.05
N GLY A 78 -9.58 -0.01 0.82
CA GLY A 78 -8.49 0.80 1.41
C GLY A 78 -7.12 0.65 0.72
N ILE A 79 -6.98 -0.22 -0.28
CA ILE A 79 -5.80 -0.26 -1.17
C ILE A 79 -6.19 0.24 -2.56
N GLY A 80 -7.14 -0.42 -3.21
CA GLY A 80 -7.62 -0.09 -4.55
C GLY A 80 -6.54 -0.10 -5.64
N TYR A 81 -6.98 0.17 -6.87
CA TYR A 81 -6.09 0.45 -7.98
C TYR A 81 -5.75 1.95 -7.98
N SER A 82 -4.48 2.28 -7.79
CA SER A 82 -3.99 3.66 -7.87
C SER A 82 -3.30 3.89 -9.22
N PRO A 83 -3.51 5.04 -9.89
CA PRO A 83 -2.76 5.40 -11.08
C PRO A 83 -1.30 5.78 -10.78
N ASP A 84 -0.96 6.06 -9.51
CA ASP A 84 0.31 6.74 -9.17
C ASP A 84 1.18 5.94 -8.19
N PHE A 85 0.60 5.03 -7.41
CA PHE A 85 1.31 4.47 -6.26
C PHE A 85 2.26 3.34 -6.60
N VAL A 86 3.54 3.55 -6.28
CA VAL A 86 4.58 2.53 -6.18
C VAL A 86 4.32 1.69 -4.96
N ARG A 87 4.17 0.37 -5.19
CA ARG A 87 3.94 -0.60 -4.11
C ARG A 87 5.02 -1.66 -4.02
N PHE A 88 5.96 -1.68 -4.96
CA PHE A 88 7.20 -2.42 -4.85
C PHE A 88 8.36 -1.53 -5.25
N LEU A 89 9.21 -1.18 -4.28
CA LEU A 89 10.32 -0.25 -4.45
C LEU A 89 11.64 -0.93 -4.05
N VAL A 90 12.57 -1.06 -5.00
CA VAL A 90 13.86 -1.72 -4.73
C VAL A 90 15.03 -0.79 -5.09
N GLY A 91 15.88 -0.47 -4.12
CA GLY A 91 16.98 0.49 -4.30
C GLY A 91 18.05 0.03 -5.29
N ARG A 92 18.23 -1.29 -5.44
CA ARG A 92 19.19 -1.88 -6.38
C ARG A 92 18.53 -2.95 -7.25
N ASN A 93 18.99 -4.19 -7.17
CA ASN A 93 18.63 -5.23 -8.12
C ASN A 93 17.44 -6.07 -7.64
N VAL A 94 16.60 -6.48 -8.57
CA VAL A 94 15.55 -7.49 -8.38
C VAL A 94 15.96 -8.73 -9.16
N ALA A 95 16.10 -9.87 -8.46
CA ALA A 95 16.44 -11.15 -9.06
C ALA A 95 15.46 -12.24 -8.60
N MET A 96 14.41 -12.44 -9.40
CA MET A 96 13.35 -13.41 -9.12
C MET A 96 13.28 -14.51 -10.18
N GLN A 97 12.92 -15.72 -9.76
CA GLN A 97 12.67 -16.86 -10.66
C GLN A 97 11.18 -17.09 -10.95
N GLY A 98 10.27 -16.53 -10.16
CA GLY A 98 8.83 -16.58 -10.42
C GLY A 98 8.22 -15.24 -10.84
N PRO A 99 6.91 -15.22 -11.15
CA PRO A 99 6.24 -14.00 -11.58
C PRO A 99 6.05 -13.02 -10.42
N LEU A 100 6.19 -11.74 -10.71
CA LEU A 100 5.89 -10.64 -9.80
C LEU A 100 4.52 -10.06 -10.14
N VAL A 101 3.57 -10.11 -9.21
CA VAL A 101 2.21 -9.58 -9.39
C VAL A 101 1.95 -8.49 -8.38
N VAL A 102 1.67 -7.27 -8.86
CA VAL A 102 1.54 -6.08 -8.00
C VAL A 102 0.28 -5.32 -8.35
N VAL A 103 -0.54 -4.98 -7.37
CA VAL A 103 -1.52 -3.92 -7.53
C VAL A 103 -0.79 -2.60 -7.34
N GLY A 104 -0.42 -1.88 -8.39
CA GLY A 104 0.38 -0.66 -8.33
C GLY A 104 1.74 -0.75 -9.04
N HIS A 105 2.49 0.35 -9.01
CA HIS A 105 3.75 0.48 -9.73
C HIS A 105 4.91 -0.29 -9.07
N VAL A 106 5.87 -0.63 -9.93
CA VAL A 106 7.11 -1.33 -9.57
C VAL A 106 8.29 -0.47 -10.01
N VAL A 107 9.11 -0.05 -9.05
CA VAL A 107 10.28 0.79 -9.28
C VAL A 107 11.53 0.07 -8.79
N ALA A 108 12.59 0.08 -9.59
CA ALA A 108 13.89 -0.45 -9.20
C ALA A 108 15.04 0.46 -9.64
N GLY A 109 16.09 0.56 -8.81
CA GLY A 109 17.27 1.37 -9.09
C GLY A 109 18.34 0.66 -9.93
N GLY A 110 18.35 -0.67 -9.95
CA GLY A 110 19.34 -1.50 -10.63
C GLY A 110 18.75 -2.48 -11.64
N ASN A 111 19.44 -3.61 -11.83
CA ASN A 111 19.00 -4.65 -12.77
C ASN A 111 17.70 -5.29 -12.30
N PHE A 112 16.85 -5.65 -13.25
CA PHE A 112 15.55 -6.23 -12.95
C PHE A 112 15.33 -7.52 -13.71
N ARG A 113 15.05 -8.60 -12.97
CA ARG A 113 14.68 -9.90 -13.50
C ARG A 113 13.53 -10.47 -12.67
N ALA A 114 12.43 -10.78 -13.35
CA ALA A 114 11.32 -11.59 -12.85
C ALA A 114 10.84 -12.50 -13.97
N ALA A 115 10.09 -13.56 -13.64
CA ALA A 115 9.62 -14.50 -14.66
C ALA A 115 8.59 -13.86 -15.60
N SER A 116 8.44 -14.47 -16.78
CA SER A 116 7.32 -14.19 -17.68
C SER A 116 5.99 -14.38 -16.94
N GLY A 117 5.01 -13.55 -17.28
CA GLY A 117 3.72 -13.50 -16.58
C GLY A 117 3.65 -12.51 -15.42
N SER A 118 4.77 -11.86 -15.07
CA SER A 118 4.74 -10.71 -14.15
C SER A 118 3.78 -9.64 -14.66
N THR A 119 2.89 -9.15 -13.79
CA THR A 119 1.77 -8.26 -14.16
C THR A 119 1.52 -7.21 -13.10
N TYR A 120 1.41 -5.95 -13.52
CA TYR A 120 1.12 -4.83 -12.61
C TYR A 120 -0.22 -4.18 -12.94
N MET A 121 -1.04 -3.97 -11.92
CA MET A 121 -2.41 -3.46 -12.07
C MET A 121 -2.47 -1.99 -11.66
N ILE A 122 -2.55 -1.10 -12.65
CA ILE A 122 -2.46 0.36 -12.45
C ILE A 122 -3.84 1.00 -12.62
N GLY A 123 -4.28 1.77 -11.63
CA GLY A 123 -5.59 2.41 -11.63
C GLY A 123 -5.77 3.39 -12.78
N LYS A 124 -7.02 3.73 -13.09
CA LYS A 124 -7.35 4.75 -14.09
C LYS A 124 -7.18 6.15 -13.49
N SER A 125 -6.42 7.02 -14.14
CA SER A 125 -6.34 8.44 -13.78
C SER A 125 -7.51 9.24 -14.37
N GLY A 126 -8.14 8.72 -15.43
CA GLY A 126 -9.17 9.43 -16.21
C GLY A 126 -8.60 10.36 -17.27
N LEU A 127 -7.26 10.47 -17.36
CA LEU A 127 -6.59 11.24 -18.40
C LEU A 127 -6.58 10.47 -19.73
N ALA A 128 -6.75 11.19 -20.84
CA ALA A 128 -6.83 10.60 -22.17
C ALA A 128 -5.50 9.99 -22.65
N ASP A 129 -4.39 10.51 -22.13
CA ASP A 129 -3.01 10.14 -22.47
C ASP A 129 -2.36 9.14 -21.49
N GLN A 130 -3.10 8.66 -20.49
CA GLN A 130 -2.56 7.73 -19.48
C GLN A 130 -1.92 6.48 -20.10
N VAL A 131 -2.48 5.95 -21.19
CA VAL A 131 -1.92 4.78 -21.87
C VAL A 131 -0.53 5.09 -22.45
N ASP A 132 -0.34 6.28 -23.00
CA ASP A 132 0.94 6.67 -23.59
C ASP A 132 1.98 7.01 -22.52
N GLU A 133 1.55 7.59 -21.40
CA GLU A 133 2.37 7.73 -20.19
C GLU A 133 2.84 6.38 -19.67
N LEU A 134 1.93 5.41 -19.50
CA LEU A 134 2.28 4.05 -19.07
C LEU A 134 3.22 3.36 -20.07
N LYS A 135 3.07 3.62 -21.37
CA LYS A 135 4.03 3.12 -22.38
C LYS A 135 5.42 3.71 -22.19
N ALA A 136 5.52 5.00 -21.91
CA ALA A 136 6.79 5.66 -21.62
C ALA A 136 7.41 5.10 -20.32
N LEU A 137 6.62 5.01 -19.25
CA LEU A 137 7.05 4.52 -17.94
C LEU A 137 7.57 3.08 -17.97
N TYR A 138 6.98 2.21 -18.80
CA TYR A 138 7.32 0.78 -18.86
C TYR A 138 8.03 0.35 -20.15
N GLN A 139 8.59 1.29 -20.91
CA GLN A 139 9.41 0.98 -22.07
C GLN A 139 10.61 0.11 -21.66
N ALA A 140 10.89 -0.94 -22.42
CA ALA A 140 11.98 -1.86 -22.12
C ALA A 140 12.75 -2.22 -23.40
N GLN A 141 14.08 -2.27 -23.30
CA GLN A 141 14.94 -2.65 -24.42
C GLN A 141 14.66 -4.10 -24.83
N GLY A 142 14.54 -4.36 -26.13
CA GLY A 142 14.19 -5.66 -26.67
C GLY A 142 12.70 -6.04 -26.52
N GLY A 143 11.87 -5.16 -25.93
CA GLY A 143 10.42 -5.34 -25.88
C GLY A 143 9.76 -5.18 -27.24
N SER A 144 8.58 -5.79 -27.41
CA SER A 144 7.79 -5.70 -28.63
C SER A 144 7.33 -4.26 -28.89
N GLN A 145 7.42 -3.81 -30.15
CA GLN A 145 6.86 -2.53 -30.59
C GLN A 145 5.34 -2.47 -30.50
N TYR A 146 4.66 -3.63 -30.47
CA TYR A 146 3.21 -3.73 -30.35
C TYR A 146 2.75 -3.88 -28.90
N TRP A 147 3.69 -3.88 -27.96
CA TRP A 147 3.34 -3.95 -26.56
C TRP A 147 2.55 -2.71 -26.15
N THR A 148 1.46 -2.91 -25.43
CA THR A 148 0.63 -1.84 -24.87
C THR A 148 0.02 -2.28 -23.55
N PRO A 149 -0.17 -1.36 -22.58
CA PRO A 149 -1.02 -1.59 -21.43
C PRO A 149 -2.39 -2.14 -21.85
N SER A 150 -2.85 -3.21 -21.20
CA SER A 150 -4.14 -3.83 -21.50
C SER A 150 -5.23 -3.24 -20.61
N ASP A 151 -6.32 -2.75 -21.20
CA ASP A 151 -7.46 -2.26 -20.44
C ASP A 151 -8.26 -3.41 -19.80
N ARG A 152 -8.49 -3.34 -18.48
CA ARG A 152 -9.31 -4.30 -17.71
C ARG A 152 -10.60 -3.68 -17.17
N GLY A 153 -10.98 -2.50 -17.66
CA GLY A 153 -12.12 -1.71 -17.19
C GLY A 153 -11.72 -0.83 -16.00
N THR A 154 -11.44 -1.43 -14.84
CA THR A 154 -11.12 -0.69 -13.60
C THR A 154 -9.66 -0.26 -13.47
N HIS A 155 -8.77 -0.87 -14.25
CA HIS A 155 -7.33 -0.64 -14.23
C HIS A 155 -6.71 -1.01 -15.58
N TYR A 156 -5.46 -0.64 -15.78
CA TYR A 156 -4.60 -1.17 -16.84
C TYR A 156 -3.72 -2.29 -16.29
N ALA A 157 -3.53 -3.34 -17.08
CA ALA A 157 -2.56 -4.40 -16.80
C ALA A 157 -1.28 -4.17 -17.62
N ILE A 158 -0.16 -3.98 -16.91
CA ILE A 158 1.19 -3.91 -17.46
C ILE A 158 1.75 -5.34 -17.44
N SER A 159 1.77 -6.00 -18.60
CA SER A 159 2.21 -7.39 -18.71
C SER A 159 3.67 -7.49 -19.15
N SER A 160 4.47 -8.29 -18.45
CA SER A 160 5.84 -8.65 -18.83
C SER A 160 5.86 -9.98 -19.59
N TYR A 161 5.03 -10.13 -20.63
CA TYR A 161 4.99 -11.37 -21.43
C TYR A 161 6.16 -11.50 -22.39
N ASP A 162 6.75 -10.39 -22.83
CA ASP A 162 7.84 -10.33 -23.82
C ASP A 162 9.20 -10.12 -23.15
N VAL A 163 9.30 -9.10 -22.29
CA VAL A 163 10.50 -8.74 -21.53
C VAL A 163 10.11 -8.33 -20.10
N PRO A 164 11.03 -8.37 -19.12
CA PRO A 164 10.78 -7.81 -17.80
C PRO A 164 10.47 -6.31 -17.92
N ARG A 165 9.29 -5.90 -17.45
CA ARG A 165 8.89 -4.50 -17.40
C ARG A 165 8.93 -4.03 -15.97
N TYR A 166 9.35 -2.80 -15.76
CA TYR A 166 9.39 -2.08 -14.49
C TYR A 166 9.66 -0.60 -14.82
N ILE A 167 9.60 0.27 -13.82
CA ILE A 167 10.02 1.67 -13.93
C ILE A 167 11.46 1.76 -13.38
N PRO A 168 12.48 1.97 -14.23
CA PRO A 168 13.82 2.29 -13.74
C PRO A 168 13.76 3.61 -12.96
N ALA A 169 14.40 3.68 -11.79
CA ALA A 169 14.41 4.91 -10.98
C ALA A 169 14.91 6.14 -11.76
N THR A 170 15.88 5.94 -12.66
CA THR A 170 16.41 6.98 -13.56
C THR A 170 15.38 7.55 -14.52
N ARG A 171 14.34 6.78 -14.88
CA ARG A 171 13.27 7.22 -15.79
C ARG A 171 12.37 8.29 -15.16
N ILE A 172 12.22 8.23 -13.85
CA ILE A 172 11.39 9.13 -13.05
C ILE A 172 12.25 10.09 -12.21
N ASN A 173 13.57 10.16 -12.47
CA ASN A 173 14.54 10.96 -11.71
C ASN A 173 14.50 10.72 -10.19
N ALA A 174 14.17 9.50 -9.77
CA ALA A 174 14.10 9.14 -8.35
C ALA A 174 15.49 8.80 -7.79
N ASP A 175 15.88 9.46 -6.70
CA ASP A 175 17.09 9.14 -5.95
C ASP A 175 16.77 8.15 -4.83
N LEU A 176 16.78 6.85 -5.18
CA LEU A 176 16.46 5.80 -4.23
C LEU A 176 17.50 5.69 -3.11
N ALA A 177 18.77 5.97 -3.41
CA ALA A 177 19.82 5.94 -2.40
C ALA A 177 19.55 6.99 -1.32
N ARG A 178 19.18 8.20 -1.73
CA ARG A 178 18.78 9.26 -0.81
C ARG A 178 17.52 8.89 -0.04
N PHE A 179 16.45 8.44 -0.73
CA PHE A 179 15.20 7.98 -0.09
C PHE A 179 15.47 7.01 1.07
N PHE A 180 16.21 5.92 0.82
CA PHE A 180 16.50 4.92 1.84
C PHE A 180 17.46 5.43 2.92
N SER A 181 18.39 6.33 2.59
CA SER A 181 19.30 6.92 3.58
C SER A 181 18.60 7.89 4.53
N ASP A 182 17.67 8.71 4.02
CA ASP A 182 16.91 9.67 4.81
C ASP A 182 15.85 8.93 5.65
N ALA A 183 15.21 7.90 5.07
CA ALA A 183 14.35 6.96 5.78
C ALA A 183 15.05 6.30 6.97
N LYS A 184 16.26 5.79 6.75
CA LYS A 184 17.03 5.12 7.81
C LYS A 184 17.36 6.07 8.94
N LYS A 185 17.85 7.27 8.64
CA LYS A 185 18.18 8.29 9.65
C LYS A 185 16.96 8.67 10.50
N SER A 186 15.81 8.90 9.87
CA SER A 186 14.57 9.23 10.59
C SER A 186 14.10 8.09 11.49
N ILE A 187 14.07 6.86 10.96
CA ILE A 187 13.65 5.68 11.72
C ILE A 187 14.63 5.41 12.89
N GLU A 188 15.93 5.58 12.70
CA GLU A 188 16.93 5.47 13.78
C GLU A 188 16.75 6.58 14.82
N PHE A 189 16.41 7.80 14.42
CA PHE A 189 16.09 8.89 15.35
C PHE A 189 14.86 8.56 16.21
N TYR A 190 13.79 8.06 15.62
CA TYR A 190 12.62 7.60 16.40
C TYR A 190 12.94 6.40 17.29
N HIS A 191 13.75 5.46 16.79
CA HIS A 191 14.20 4.31 17.57
C HIS A 191 14.99 4.74 18.82
N GLU A 192 15.94 5.68 18.67
CA GLU A 192 16.69 6.27 19.79
C GLU A 192 15.77 7.04 20.75
N CYS A 193 14.83 7.84 20.24
CA CYS A 193 13.84 8.49 21.10
C CYS A 193 13.09 7.45 21.94
N ILE A 194 12.50 6.43 21.29
CA ILE A 194 11.59 5.50 21.94
C ILE A 194 12.33 4.70 23.00
N THR A 195 13.56 4.25 22.70
CA THR A 195 14.39 3.48 23.63
C THR A 195 14.84 4.26 24.87
N ASN A 196 14.76 5.60 24.83
CA ASN A 196 15.01 6.48 25.97
C ASN A 196 13.74 6.79 26.80
N LEU A 197 12.56 6.34 26.38
CA LEU A 197 11.32 6.56 27.15
C LEU A 197 11.35 5.77 28.47
N SER A 198 10.84 6.41 29.52
CA SER A 198 10.58 5.72 30.78
C SER A 198 9.33 4.84 30.65
N ALA A 199 9.39 3.61 31.17
CA ALA A 199 8.22 2.75 31.27
C ALA A 199 7.18 3.38 32.21
N ASN A 200 5.93 3.51 31.75
CA ASN A 200 4.78 3.94 32.55
C ASN A 200 3.75 2.82 32.75
N GLY A 201 3.95 1.66 32.10
CA GLY A 201 3.19 0.43 32.32
C GLY A 201 3.96 -0.62 33.13
N THR A 202 3.27 -1.68 33.51
CA THR A 202 3.82 -2.82 34.26
C THR A 202 3.78 -4.10 33.43
N VAL A 203 4.77 -4.97 33.62
CA VAL A 203 4.85 -6.29 32.98
C VAL A 203 4.83 -7.37 34.05
N THR A 204 3.76 -8.15 34.12
CA THR A 204 3.62 -9.28 35.05
C THR A 204 3.91 -10.59 34.31
N ASP A 205 4.85 -11.37 34.83
CA ASP A 205 5.27 -12.63 34.22
C ASP A 205 4.47 -13.81 34.79
N HIS A 206 3.70 -14.51 33.94
CA HIS A 206 2.99 -15.74 34.26
C HIS A 206 3.62 -16.92 33.52
N PHE A 207 3.14 -18.15 33.74
CA PHE A 207 3.76 -19.35 33.16
C PHE A 207 3.75 -19.36 31.61
N HIS A 208 2.65 -18.95 30.97
CA HIS A 208 2.51 -18.94 29.50
C HIS A 208 2.39 -17.55 28.86
N GLU A 209 2.19 -16.50 29.66
CA GLU A 209 1.93 -15.15 29.18
C GLU A 209 2.74 -14.12 29.98
N LYS A 210 2.98 -12.96 29.36
CA LYS A 210 3.33 -11.71 30.04
C LYS A 210 2.15 -10.78 29.90
N ILE A 211 1.66 -10.27 31.03
CA ILE A 211 0.54 -9.33 31.08
C ILE A 211 1.10 -7.92 31.17
N LEU A 212 0.85 -7.11 30.14
CA LEU A 212 1.30 -5.74 30.00
C LEU A 212 0.14 -4.81 30.40
N ARG A 213 0.17 -4.30 31.64
CA ARG A 213 -0.90 -3.44 32.20
C ARG A 213 -0.49 -1.98 32.23
N GLY A 214 -1.29 -1.12 31.62
CA GLY A 214 -1.10 0.33 31.64
C GLY A 214 -2.43 1.05 31.81
N ASN A 215 -2.39 2.32 32.22
CA ASN A 215 -3.57 3.15 32.46
C ASN A 215 -3.49 4.52 31.77
N ASP A 216 -2.43 4.77 31.00
CA ASP A 216 -2.29 6.01 30.23
C ASP A 216 -3.27 5.95 29.03
N PRO A 217 -4.19 6.91 28.89
CA PRO A 217 -5.17 6.91 27.80
C PRO A 217 -4.56 7.21 26.42
N VAL A 218 -3.28 7.59 26.36
CA VAL A 218 -2.58 7.97 25.14
C VAL A 218 -1.50 6.95 24.79
N GLN A 219 -0.55 6.69 25.70
CA GLN A 219 0.65 5.91 25.39
C GLN A 219 1.12 5.11 26.60
N ASN A 220 1.18 3.79 26.45
CA ASN A 220 1.67 2.88 27.48
C ASN A 220 3.00 2.25 27.01
N VAL A 221 4.05 2.46 27.79
CA VAL A 221 5.42 2.01 27.52
C VAL A 221 5.77 0.86 28.47
N PHE A 222 6.18 -0.26 27.90
CA PHE A 222 6.56 -1.49 28.59
C PHE A 222 7.98 -1.88 28.22
N ILE A 223 8.73 -2.41 29.20
CA ILE A 223 10.08 -2.96 28.98
C ILE A 223 10.06 -4.45 29.27
N ILE A 224 10.53 -5.25 28.31
CA ILE A 224 10.79 -6.67 28.49
C ILE A 224 12.29 -6.88 28.31
N ASP A 225 12.97 -7.12 29.43
CA ASP A 225 14.39 -7.45 29.44
C ASP A 225 14.57 -8.98 29.42
N ALA A 226 15.02 -9.49 28.28
CA ALA A 226 15.30 -10.90 28.02
C ALA A 226 16.81 -11.18 27.90
N ARG A 227 17.66 -10.21 28.26
CA ARG A 227 19.11 -10.37 28.21
C ARG A 227 19.61 -11.42 29.22
N PRO A 228 20.78 -12.02 28.95
CA PRO A 228 21.57 -11.89 27.73
C PRO A 228 21.13 -12.83 26.59
N ASN A 229 20.19 -13.76 26.86
CA ASN A 229 19.87 -14.86 25.96
C ASN A 229 18.81 -14.49 24.90
N GLY A 230 18.10 -13.38 25.07
CA GLY A 230 17.11 -12.85 24.13
C GLY A 230 15.88 -13.73 23.92
N ILE A 231 15.57 -14.61 24.87
CA ILE A 231 14.47 -15.57 24.75
C ILE A 231 13.12 -14.86 24.96
N LEU A 232 12.27 -14.90 23.93
CA LEU A 232 10.91 -14.39 23.94
C LEU A 232 9.93 -15.55 23.71
N ASN A 233 9.55 -16.23 24.79
CA ASN A 233 8.86 -17.52 24.78
C ASN A 233 7.46 -17.53 25.41
N LYS A 234 6.81 -16.35 25.50
CA LYS A 234 5.49 -16.20 26.11
C LYS A 234 4.57 -15.35 25.24
N GLU A 235 3.26 -15.55 25.42
CA GLU A 235 2.24 -14.66 24.87
C GLU A 235 2.40 -13.25 25.45
N LEU A 236 2.06 -12.23 24.68
CA LEU A 236 1.99 -10.85 25.16
C LEU A 236 0.52 -10.41 25.19
N ARG A 237 -0.03 -10.28 26.40
CA ARG A 237 -1.42 -9.85 26.61
C ARG A 237 -1.45 -8.42 27.14
N PHE A 238 -2.19 -7.55 26.45
CA PHE A 238 -2.32 -6.14 26.82
C PHE A 238 -3.58 -5.90 27.66
N GLU A 239 -3.43 -5.07 28.69
CA GLU A 239 -4.53 -4.50 29.45
C GLU A 239 -4.28 -2.99 29.58
N ILE A 240 -4.72 -2.26 28.56
CA ILE A 240 -4.53 -0.82 28.40
C ILE A 240 -5.86 -0.15 28.01
N PRO A 241 -6.03 1.17 28.21
CA PRO A 241 -7.23 1.87 27.78
C PRO A 241 -7.45 1.75 26.27
N GLU A 242 -8.71 1.60 25.86
CA GLU A 242 -9.08 1.59 24.44
C GLU A 242 -8.62 2.89 23.76
N GLY A 243 -8.04 2.76 22.57
CA GLY A 243 -7.53 3.90 21.82
C GLY A 243 -6.15 4.43 22.26
N SER A 244 -5.53 3.86 23.30
CA SER A 244 -4.13 4.12 23.61
C SER A 244 -3.17 3.36 22.67
N VAL A 245 -1.91 3.80 22.61
CA VAL A 245 -0.81 3.11 21.92
C VAL A 245 -0.04 2.25 22.93
N ALA A 246 0.33 1.03 22.54
CA ALA A 246 1.24 0.18 23.29
C ALA A 246 2.63 0.21 22.65
N ILE A 247 3.66 0.54 23.43
CA ILE A 247 5.07 0.45 23.02
C ILE A 247 5.72 -0.61 23.89
N VAL A 248 6.24 -1.66 23.26
CA VAL A 248 6.96 -2.74 23.95
C VAL A 248 8.42 -2.70 23.52
N MET A 249 9.28 -2.30 24.45
CA MET A 249 10.72 -2.27 24.25
C MET A 249 11.32 -3.62 24.66
N PHE A 250 11.93 -4.30 23.71
CA PHE A 250 12.68 -5.53 23.94
C PHE A 250 14.16 -5.23 24.09
N ARG A 251 14.72 -5.66 25.23
CA ARG A 251 16.16 -5.76 25.44
C ARG A 251 16.53 -7.21 25.35
N THR A 252 17.22 -7.61 24.29
CA THR A 252 17.51 -9.01 23.98
C THR A 252 19.00 -9.32 23.93
N GLY A 253 19.84 -8.29 23.91
CA GLY A 253 21.21 -8.41 23.44
C GLY A 253 21.23 -8.52 21.92
N ASN A 254 22.34 -8.98 21.36
CA ASN A 254 22.54 -9.06 19.92
C ASN A 254 21.53 -9.98 19.19
N ASN A 255 20.95 -10.96 19.89
CA ASN A 255 20.07 -11.96 19.29
C ASN A 255 18.75 -12.03 20.06
N ALA A 256 17.64 -11.89 19.36
CA ALA A 256 16.31 -12.18 19.88
C ALA A 256 15.81 -13.52 19.33
N HIS A 257 15.23 -14.34 20.18
CA HIS A 257 14.75 -15.68 19.86
C HIS A 257 13.24 -15.76 20.15
N LEU A 258 12.44 -15.69 19.10
CA LEU A 258 10.98 -15.76 19.15
C LEU A 258 10.57 -17.22 19.21
N GLN A 259 10.20 -17.66 20.41
CA GLN A 259 9.89 -19.06 20.74
C GLN A 259 8.42 -19.26 21.13
N TYR A 260 7.57 -18.26 20.86
CA TYR A 260 6.13 -18.34 21.09
C TYR A 260 5.35 -17.91 19.85
N GLY A 261 4.22 -18.58 19.62
CA GLY A 261 3.46 -18.47 18.37
C GLY A 261 2.50 -17.29 18.28
N LEU A 262 2.31 -16.50 19.34
CA LEU A 262 1.35 -15.41 19.36
C LEU A 262 1.84 -14.21 20.18
N TRP A 263 1.93 -13.05 19.54
CA TRP A 263 2.15 -11.76 20.20
C TRP A 263 1.00 -10.81 19.92
N GLY A 264 0.49 -10.18 20.97
CA GLY A 264 -0.56 -9.18 20.86
C GLY A 264 -1.87 -9.78 20.36
N SER A 265 -2.73 -8.91 19.83
CA SER A 265 -4.04 -9.31 19.32
C SER A 265 -4.48 -8.38 18.19
N GLU A 266 -5.32 -8.90 17.31
CA GLU A 266 -5.77 -8.21 16.09
C GLU A 266 -6.37 -6.82 16.36
N HIS A 267 -7.20 -6.68 17.40
CA HIS A 267 -7.83 -5.41 17.75
C HIS A 267 -6.86 -4.29 18.16
N LEU A 268 -5.61 -4.62 18.49
CA LEU A 268 -4.54 -3.67 18.83
C LEU A 268 -3.42 -3.61 17.78
N ALA A 269 -3.54 -4.33 16.66
CA ALA A 269 -2.44 -4.48 15.70
C ALA A 269 -1.95 -3.14 15.13
N ASN A 270 -2.86 -2.22 14.81
CA ASN A 270 -2.51 -0.88 14.33
C ASN A 270 -2.03 0.09 15.43
N ARG A 271 -2.04 -0.33 16.70
CA ARG A 271 -1.72 0.49 17.88
C ARG A 271 -0.60 -0.08 18.76
N THR A 272 -0.02 -1.20 18.33
CA THR A 272 1.08 -1.85 19.04
C THR A 272 2.38 -1.64 18.28
N LEU A 273 3.42 -1.19 18.96
CA LEU A 273 4.76 -1.00 18.43
C LEU A 273 5.77 -1.82 19.24
N TYR A 274 6.37 -2.81 18.61
CA TYR A 274 7.46 -3.62 19.14
C TYR A 274 8.79 -3.01 18.72
N VAL A 275 9.58 -2.55 19.68
CA VAL A 275 10.89 -1.91 19.44
C VAL A 275 11.99 -2.81 19.97
N PHE A 276 12.86 -3.27 19.07
CA PHE A 276 14.04 -4.03 19.48
C PHE A 276 15.19 -3.06 19.74
N GLU A 277 15.53 -2.85 21.01
CA GLU A 277 16.51 -1.85 21.44
C GLU A 277 17.91 -2.18 20.91
N ASP A 278 18.34 -3.43 21.04
CA ASP A 278 19.74 -3.84 20.86
C ASP A 278 19.94 -5.01 19.87
N ALA A 279 18.85 -5.64 19.39
CA ALA A 279 18.94 -6.79 18.51
C ALA A 279 19.65 -6.48 17.19
N ARG A 280 20.57 -7.37 16.79
CA ARG A 280 21.18 -7.44 15.46
C ARG A 280 20.61 -8.61 14.65
N ASN A 281 20.10 -9.63 15.31
CA ASN A 281 19.35 -10.73 14.71
C ASN A 281 18.06 -10.97 15.48
N ILE A 282 16.99 -11.20 14.75
CA ILE A 282 15.69 -11.63 15.28
C ILE A 282 15.37 -12.97 14.63
N TYR A 283 15.45 -14.05 15.40
CA TYR A 283 15.17 -15.41 14.94
C TYR A 283 13.73 -15.78 15.28
N MET A 284 12.90 -15.94 14.26
CA MET A 284 11.58 -16.56 14.41
C MET A 284 11.76 -18.09 14.41
N GLU A 285 11.87 -18.67 15.61
CA GLU A 285 12.18 -20.10 15.81
C GLU A 285 10.94 -21.00 15.79
N VAL A 286 9.76 -20.40 15.95
CA VAL A 286 8.46 -21.04 15.76
C VAL A 286 7.61 -20.20 14.82
N PRO A 287 6.69 -20.78 14.03
CA PRO A 287 5.72 -19.99 13.27
C PRO A 287 4.93 -19.11 14.25
N ALA A 288 4.96 -17.79 14.06
CA ALA A 288 4.31 -16.86 14.96
C ALA A 288 3.36 -15.90 14.23
N ALA A 289 2.24 -15.61 14.87
CA ALA A 289 1.32 -14.53 14.56
C ALA A 289 1.69 -13.31 15.41
N ILE A 290 2.23 -12.27 14.77
CA ILE A 290 2.63 -11.04 15.45
C ILE A 290 1.64 -9.94 15.08
N TRP A 291 0.82 -9.52 16.04
CA TRP A 291 -0.14 -8.44 15.88
C TRP A 291 0.43 -7.13 16.42
N GLY A 292 1.02 -6.34 15.53
CA GLY A 292 1.71 -5.11 15.87
C GLY A 292 2.81 -4.78 14.87
N SER A 293 3.24 -3.53 14.92
CA SER A 293 4.32 -3.02 14.08
C SER A 293 5.69 -3.27 14.71
N ILE A 294 6.72 -3.50 13.90
CA ILE A 294 8.08 -3.79 14.37
C ILE A 294 9.04 -2.67 13.93
N LEU A 295 9.75 -2.09 14.90
CA LEU A 295 10.83 -1.14 14.69
C LEU A 295 12.17 -1.79 15.09
N ALA A 296 12.90 -2.29 14.10
CA ALA A 296 14.20 -2.93 14.28
C ALA A 296 15.15 -2.55 13.12
N PRO A 297 15.45 -1.26 12.92
CA PRO A 297 16.20 -0.75 11.76
C PRO A 297 17.62 -1.32 11.64
N ASN A 298 18.11 -1.92 12.72
CA ASN A 298 19.46 -2.42 12.89
C ASN A 298 19.55 -3.95 12.88
N ALA A 299 18.42 -4.65 12.79
CA ALA A 299 18.35 -6.10 12.90
C ALA A 299 18.07 -6.80 11.56
N MET A 300 18.69 -7.96 11.37
CA MET A 300 18.24 -8.95 10.39
C MET A 300 17.11 -9.78 10.99
N PHE A 301 15.95 -9.79 10.32
CA PHE A 301 14.84 -10.67 10.70
C PHE A 301 14.90 -11.97 9.91
N HIS A 302 14.99 -13.09 10.62
CA HIS A 302 14.97 -14.44 10.08
C HIS A 302 13.58 -15.02 10.29
N GLY A 303 12.74 -14.96 9.26
CA GLY A 303 11.40 -15.53 9.29
C GLY A 303 11.45 -17.06 9.44
N HIS A 304 10.43 -17.63 10.09
CA HIS A 304 10.40 -19.06 10.31
C HIS A 304 10.22 -19.82 8.99
N GLN A 305 10.79 -21.02 8.91
CA GLN A 305 10.89 -21.77 7.66
C GLN A 305 9.56 -22.34 7.12
N THR A 306 8.52 -22.43 7.95
CA THR A 306 7.21 -22.96 7.54
C THR A 306 6.10 -21.90 7.43
N GLY A 307 6.29 -20.71 7.99
CA GLY A 307 5.26 -19.66 7.95
C GLY A 307 5.40 -18.65 9.09
N GLY A 308 4.29 -18.00 9.43
CA GLY A 308 4.23 -16.88 10.37
C GLY A 308 3.85 -15.58 9.67
N HIS A 309 3.49 -14.57 10.43
CA HIS A 309 3.17 -13.26 9.86
C HIS A 309 3.42 -12.12 10.84
N VAL A 310 3.61 -10.94 10.28
CA VAL A 310 3.54 -9.67 11.03
C VAL A 310 2.40 -8.83 10.45
N SER A 311 1.46 -8.48 11.31
CA SER A 311 0.30 -7.63 11.04
C SER A 311 0.58 -6.23 11.57
N GLY A 312 1.24 -5.41 10.77
CA GLY A 312 1.75 -4.10 11.17
C GLY A 312 2.64 -3.45 10.10
N ASN A 313 3.14 -2.24 10.38
CA ASN A 313 4.31 -1.72 9.67
C ASN A 313 5.59 -2.40 10.18
N VAL A 314 6.58 -2.60 9.31
CA VAL A 314 7.85 -3.22 9.68
C VAL A 314 9.01 -2.40 9.13
N ALA A 315 9.98 -2.05 9.97
CA ALA A 315 11.25 -1.45 9.58
C ALA A 315 12.40 -2.34 10.05
N LEU A 316 13.17 -2.89 9.09
CA LEU A 316 14.23 -3.87 9.36
C LEU A 316 15.57 -3.45 8.76
N GLY A 317 16.65 -3.87 9.41
CA GLY A 317 17.99 -3.80 8.83
C GLY A 317 18.12 -4.70 7.61
N SER A 318 17.71 -5.96 7.72
CA SER A 318 17.64 -6.94 6.61
C SER A 318 16.50 -7.93 6.86
N PHE A 319 16.06 -8.64 5.81
CA PHE A 319 15.00 -9.64 5.94
C PHE A 319 15.35 -10.91 5.16
N ALA A 320 15.19 -12.07 5.79
CA ALA A 320 15.31 -13.33 5.07
C ALA A 320 14.33 -14.36 5.60
N VAL A 321 13.84 -15.21 4.70
CA VAL A 321 13.05 -16.39 5.05
C VAL A 321 13.26 -17.50 4.03
N ASN A 322 13.04 -18.74 4.44
CA ASN A 322 13.21 -19.93 3.62
C ASN A 322 12.21 -20.02 2.44
N ALA A 323 12.65 -20.55 1.28
CA ALA A 323 11.90 -20.64 0.00
C ALA A 323 10.55 -21.37 0.09
N GLN A 324 10.42 -22.27 1.06
CA GLN A 324 9.23 -23.06 1.31
C GLN A 324 8.29 -22.42 2.35
N SER A 325 8.73 -21.35 3.02
CA SER A 325 7.95 -20.70 4.07
C SER A 325 6.73 -19.97 3.52
N GLY A 326 5.59 -20.11 4.19
CA GLY A 326 4.39 -19.30 3.99
C GLY A 326 4.40 -17.97 4.74
N PHE A 327 5.57 -17.38 5.02
CA PHE A 327 5.64 -16.13 5.78
C PHE A 327 5.07 -14.94 5.00
N GLU A 328 4.28 -14.10 5.68
CA GLU A 328 3.56 -12.98 5.09
C GLU A 328 3.67 -11.69 5.93
N PHE A 329 3.52 -10.54 5.27
CA PHE A 329 3.22 -9.26 5.94
C PHE A 329 1.77 -8.85 5.66
N HIS A 330 1.00 -8.58 6.72
CA HIS A 330 -0.39 -8.15 6.63
C HIS A 330 -0.53 -6.64 6.85
N LEU A 331 -1.53 -6.03 6.19
CA LEU A 331 -1.67 -4.58 6.14
C LEU A 331 -2.47 -4.07 7.33
N TYR A 332 -1.73 -3.69 8.38
CA TYR A 332 -2.25 -2.99 9.56
C TYR A 332 -1.39 -1.76 9.85
N PRO A 333 -1.51 -0.65 9.07
CA PRO A 333 -0.68 0.52 9.28
C PRO A 333 -0.79 1.04 10.71
N PHE A 334 0.36 1.25 11.34
CA PHE A 334 0.49 1.86 12.64
C PHE A 334 -0.11 3.26 12.62
N VAL A 335 -0.98 3.56 13.58
CA VAL A 335 -1.70 4.83 13.63
C VAL A 335 -0.79 6.03 13.95
N GLY A 336 0.43 5.80 14.44
CA GLY A 336 1.33 6.84 14.90
C GLY A 336 0.93 7.38 16.27
N GLY A 337 1.19 8.67 16.50
CA GLY A 337 0.92 9.34 17.78
C GLY A 337 1.94 9.07 18.88
N VAL A 338 3.10 8.50 18.55
CA VAL A 338 4.19 8.28 19.52
C VAL A 338 4.71 9.61 20.02
N LYS A 339 4.66 9.79 21.34
CA LYS A 339 5.18 10.97 22.04
C LYS A 339 6.58 10.66 22.58
N CYS A 340 7.56 11.29 21.96
CA CYS A 340 8.90 11.51 22.50
C CYS A 340 8.82 12.67 23.50
N GLU A 341 9.43 12.59 24.69
CA GLU A 341 9.65 13.79 25.51
C GLU A 341 10.51 14.79 24.71
N GLU A 342 10.23 16.08 24.88
CA GLU A 342 10.64 17.22 24.04
C GLU A 342 12.07 17.19 23.48
N ILE A 343 12.32 16.52 22.35
CA ILE A 343 13.31 16.95 21.35
C ILE A 343 12.80 16.51 19.98
N ALA A 344 11.91 17.29 19.36
CA ALA A 344 11.87 17.35 17.90
C ALA A 344 12.60 18.63 17.50
N PRO A 345 13.74 18.57 16.78
CA PRO A 345 14.19 19.77 16.07
C PRO A 345 13.03 20.21 15.17
N ALA A 346 12.76 21.52 15.18
CA ALA A 346 11.75 22.10 14.31
C ALA A 346 11.98 21.60 12.87
N PRO A 347 10.92 21.26 12.12
CA PRO A 347 11.07 20.86 10.72
C PRO A 347 11.95 21.89 10.00
N PRO A 348 12.91 21.48 9.17
CA PRO A 348 13.61 22.43 8.32
C PRO A 348 12.55 23.23 7.55
N GLU A 349 12.66 24.56 7.55
CA GLU A 349 11.78 25.43 6.79
C GLU A 349 11.78 24.92 5.34
N ILE A 350 10.64 24.42 4.88
CA ILE A 350 10.44 24.09 3.47
C ILE A 350 10.59 25.43 2.74
N PRO A 351 11.58 25.61 1.84
CA PRO A 351 11.67 26.82 1.06
C PRO A 351 10.34 26.99 0.34
N ALA A 352 9.68 28.14 0.54
CA ALA A 352 8.47 28.46 -0.20
C ALA A 352 8.77 28.27 -1.69
N PRO A 353 7.88 27.59 -2.45
CA PRO A 353 8.10 27.38 -3.87
C PRO A 353 8.37 28.74 -4.51
N THR A 354 9.54 28.89 -5.12
CA THR A 354 9.84 30.08 -5.94
C THR A 354 8.68 30.24 -6.91
N PRO A 355 7.98 31.39 -6.90
CA PRO A 355 6.83 31.60 -7.78
C PRO A 355 7.27 31.31 -9.21
N ARG A 356 6.57 30.36 -9.85
CA ARG A 356 6.75 30.08 -11.28
C ARG A 356 6.64 31.43 -12.00
N PRO A 357 7.55 31.76 -12.93
CA PRO A 357 7.40 32.96 -13.74
C PRO A 357 6.01 32.93 -14.37
N MET A 358 5.24 34.00 -14.11
CA MET A 358 3.92 34.19 -14.66
C MET A 358 4.03 34.07 -16.19
N PRO A 359 3.23 33.23 -16.86
CA PRO A 359 3.28 33.12 -18.30
C PRO A 359 3.06 34.51 -18.92
N THR A 360 3.98 34.92 -19.77
CA THR A 360 3.91 36.17 -20.52
C THR A 360 2.55 36.24 -21.22
N PRO A 361 1.76 37.31 -21.02
CA PRO A 361 0.46 37.42 -21.66
C PRO A 361 0.61 37.29 -23.18
N PRO A 362 -0.27 36.55 -23.86
CA PRO A 362 -0.22 36.41 -25.31
C PRO A 362 -0.32 37.80 -25.96
N PRO A 363 0.40 38.04 -27.08
CA PRO A 363 0.35 39.31 -27.78
C PRO A 363 -1.09 39.65 -28.18
N ALA A 364 -1.46 40.92 -28.00
CA ALA A 364 -2.79 41.42 -28.32
C ALA A 364 -3.14 41.12 -29.79
N PRO A 365 -4.36 40.63 -30.07
CA PRO A 365 -4.77 40.31 -31.43
C PRO A 365 -4.78 41.59 -32.30
N VAL A 366 -4.18 41.47 -33.49
CA VAL A 366 -4.18 42.52 -34.52
C VAL A 366 -5.63 42.81 -34.93
N PRO A 367 -6.06 44.08 -35.02
CA PRO A 367 -7.41 44.44 -35.45
C PRO A 367 -7.73 43.88 -36.83
N ALA A 368 -8.88 43.22 -36.96
CA ALA A 368 -9.37 42.69 -38.22
C ALA A 368 -9.65 43.84 -39.22
N PRO A 369 -9.35 43.66 -40.52
CA PRO A 369 -9.65 44.65 -41.54
C PRO A 369 -11.16 44.88 -41.70
N ALA A 370 -11.54 46.13 -41.96
CA ALA A 370 -12.92 46.57 -42.08
C ALA A 370 -13.69 45.81 -43.18
N PRO A 371 -14.94 45.41 -42.93
CA PRO A 371 -15.72 44.65 -43.89
C PRO A 371 -16.08 45.49 -45.11
N THR A 372 -15.94 44.90 -46.30
CA THR A 372 -16.36 45.46 -47.58
C THR A 372 -17.90 45.54 -47.66
N PRO A 373 -18.45 46.61 -48.28
CA PRO A 373 -19.89 46.81 -48.34
C PRO A 373 -20.60 45.72 -49.18
N ARG A 374 -21.68 45.20 -48.62
CA ARG A 374 -22.49 44.11 -49.17
C ARG A 374 -23.37 44.61 -50.34
N PRO A 375 -23.46 43.87 -51.46
CA PRO A 375 -24.32 44.24 -52.58
C PRO A 375 -25.82 44.11 -52.25
N THR A 376 -26.59 45.04 -52.81
CA THR A 376 -28.04 45.20 -52.63
C THR A 376 -28.82 44.03 -53.25
N PRO A 377 -29.78 43.43 -52.53
CA PRO A 377 -30.53 42.28 -53.04
C PRO A 377 -31.58 42.68 -54.10
N PRO A 378 -31.86 41.80 -55.08
CA PRO A 378 -32.90 41.99 -56.11
C PRO A 378 -34.32 41.76 -55.55
N PRO A 379 -35.37 42.25 -56.26
CA PRO A 379 -36.75 42.23 -55.77
C PRO A 379 -37.34 40.81 -55.69
N PRO A 380 -38.33 40.58 -54.79
CA PRO A 380 -38.85 39.26 -54.50
C PRO A 380 -39.79 38.73 -55.60
N VAL A 381 -39.69 37.42 -55.87
CA VAL A 381 -40.52 36.65 -56.81
C VAL A 381 -41.79 36.16 -56.09
N PRO A 382 -42.96 36.05 -56.77
CA PRO A 382 -44.22 35.61 -56.13
C PRO A 382 -44.19 34.16 -55.65
N VAL A 383 -44.72 33.93 -54.44
CA VAL A 383 -44.81 32.63 -53.77
C VAL A 383 -45.97 31.79 -54.33
N PRO A 384 -45.78 30.52 -54.72
CA PRO A 384 -46.87 29.62 -55.11
C PRO A 384 -47.74 29.19 -53.92
N ALA A 385 -49.04 29.02 -54.17
CA ALA A 385 -50.05 28.62 -53.17
C ALA A 385 -49.76 27.23 -52.56
N LYS A 386 -49.98 27.11 -51.24
CA LYS A 386 -49.73 25.90 -50.45
C LYS A 386 -50.70 24.75 -50.86
N PRO A 387 -50.22 23.49 -50.91
CA PRO A 387 -51.08 22.34 -51.13
C PRO A 387 -51.89 21.98 -49.86
N PRO A 388 -53.03 21.27 -50.00
CA PRO A 388 -53.93 20.96 -48.89
C PRO A 388 -53.33 19.95 -47.91
N VAL A 389 -53.65 20.17 -46.64
CA VAL A 389 -53.19 19.39 -45.48
C VAL A 389 -53.80 17.97 -45.51
N PRO A 390 -53.01 16.89 -45.32
CA PRO A 390 -53.55 15.53 -45.20
C PRO A 390 -54.37 15.32 -43.92
N ALA A 391 -55.45 14.55 -44.03
CA ALA A 391 -56.34 14.21 -42.93
C ALA A 391 -55.64 13.36 -41.83
N PRO A 392 -56.08 13.47 -40.55
CA PRO A 392 -55.45 12.76 -39.44
C PRO A 392 -55.57 11.24 -39.57
N ARG A 393 -54.47 10.53 -39.27
CA ARG A 393 -54.41 9.07 -39.19
C ARG A 393 -55.19 8.57 -37.96
N PRO A 394 -55.90 7.41 -38.03
CA PRO A 394 -56.58 6.86 -36.88
C PRO A 394 -55.62 6.47 -35.75
N MET A 395 -56.03 6.76 -34.53
CA MET A 395 -55.33 6.46 -33.28
C MET A 395 -55.26 4.93 -33.07
N PRO A 396 -54.14 4.36 -32.60
CA PRO A 396 -54.05 2.94 -32.29
C PRO A 396 -54.94 2.59 -31.08
N PRO A 397 -55.53 1.38 -31.03
CA PRO A 397 -56.40 0.99 -29.92
C PRO A 397 -55.61 0.81 -28.62
N THR A 398 -56.28 1.17 -27.53
CA THR A 398 -55.87 1.02 -26.13
C THR A 398 -55.45 -0.43 -25.82
N PRO A 399 -54.32 -0.67 -25.12
CA PRO A 399 -53.94 -2.03 -24.73
C PRO A 399 -54.96 -2.62 -23.73
N VAL A 400 -55.40 -3.85 -24.01
CA VAL A 400 -56.27 -4.67 -23.16
C VAL A 400 -55.49 -5.10 -21.91
N PRO A 401 -56.10 -5.13 -20.70
CA PRO A 401 -55.45 -5.64 -19.50
C PRO A 401 -55.06 -7.12 -19.66
N VAL A 402 -53.79 -7.43 -19.35
CA VAL A 402 -53.29 -8.80 -19.25
C VAL A 402 -53.93 -9.49 -18.04
N PRO A 403 -54.49 -10.71 -18.15
CA PRO A 403 -55.00 -11.45 -17.00
C PRO A 403 -53.87 -11.86 -16.05
N PRO A 404 -54.12 -11.95 -14.72
CA PRO A 404 -53.10 -12.31 -13.76
C PRO A 404 -52.56 -13.72 -14.03
N ARG A 405 -51.23 -13.83 -13.99
CA ARG A 405 -50.48 -15.09 -14.12
C ARG A 405 -50.83 -16.02 -12.94
N PRO A 406 -51.01 -17.34 -13.16
CA PRO A 406 -51.28 -18.28 -12.06
C PRO A 406 -50.13 -18.27 -11.05
N ILE A 407 -50.50 -18.13 -9.78
CA ILE A 407 -49.65 -18.37 -8.61
C ILE A 407 -49.03 -19.76 -8.71
N THR A 408 -47.70 -19.82 -8.71
CA THR A 408 -46.92 -21.05 -8.59
C THR A 408 -47.13 -21.59 -7.17
N PRO A 409 -47.44 -22.89 -6.97
CA PRO A 409 -47.59 -23.44 -5.63
C PRO A 409 -46.25 -23.38 -4.88
N THR A 410 -46.32 -22.90 -3.64
CA THR A 410 -45.26 -22.92 -2.63
C THR A 410 -44.57 -24.29 -2.55
N PRO A 411 -43.23 -24.35 -2.45
CA PRO A 411 -42.53 -25.60 -2.19
C PRO A 411 -42.99 -26.22 -0.86
N ARG A 412 -43.29 -27.52 -0.89
CA ARG A 412 -43.61 -28.34 0.29
C ARG A 412 -42.40 -28.36 1.25
N PRO A 413 -42.61 -28.30 2.59
CA PRO A 413 -41.51 -28.45 3.55
C PRO A 413 -40.78 -29.78 3.35
N MET A 414 -39.44 -29.73 3.33
CA MET A 414 -38.60 -30.93 3.37
C MET A 414 -38.89 -31.76 4.63
N PRO A 415 -38.92 -33.10 4.55
CA PRO A 415 -38.96 -33.96 5.73
C PRO A 415 -37.69 -33.77 6.58
N PRO A 416 -37.77 -33.84 7.92
CA PRO A 416 -36.60 -33.78 8.79
C PRO A 416 -35.68 -35.00 8.55
N ALA A 417 -34.37 -34.74 8.62
CA ALA A 417 -33.33 -35.76 8.48
C ALA A 417 -33.46 -36.85 9.56
N PRO A 418 -33.20 -38.14 9.23
CA PRO A 418 -33.20 -39.22 10.22
C PRO A 418 -32.01 -39.06 11.20
N PRO A 419 -32.17 -39.48 12.46
CA PRO A 419 -31.11 -39.39 13.46
C PRO A 419 -29.92 -40.30 13.11
N PRO A 420 -28.69 -39.93 13.51
CA PRO A 420 -27.50 -40.72 13.25
C PRO A 420 -27.60 -42.10 13.90
N LYS A 421 -27.29 -43.15 13.13
CA LYS A 421 -27.12 -44.51 13.65
C LYS A 421 -25.84 -44.56 14.48
N VAL A 422 -25.99 -44.94 15.74
CA VAL A 422 -24.90 -45.37 16.61
C VAL A 422 -24.48 -46.78 16.17
N GLN A 423 -23.23 -46.92 15.72
CA GLN A 423 -22.43 -48.14 15.82
C GLN A 423 -20.99 -47.75 16.15
#